data_AF-A0AAW9SG27-F1
#
_entry.id   AF-A0AAW9SG27-F1
#
_cell.length_a   1.000
_cell.length_b   1.000
_cell.length_c   1.000
_cell.angle_alpha   90.00
_cell.angle_beta   90.00
_cell.angle_gamma   90.00
#
_symmetry.space_group_name_H-M   'P 1'
#
loop_
_entity.id
_entity.type
_entity.pdbx_description
1 polymer ?
#
loop_
_entity_poly.entity_id
_entity_poly.type
_entity_poly.pdbx_seq_one_letter_code
_entity_poly.pdbx_strand_id
1 'polypeptide(L)' 'MLVLVGLIAAFILVAVFSNRRTRLCRWREQRGQSGSQWMCIHCGARVDGQKATPPDACFRNDG' A
#
# COMPACT_ATOMS: atom_id res chain seq x y z
N MET A 1 16.81 -22.27 -23.65
CA MET A 1 16.52 -20.86 -24.03
C MET A 1 15.09 -20.47 -23.71
N LEU A 2 14.06 -21.15 -24.25
CA LEU A 2 12.65 -20.87 -23.92
C LEU A 2 12.32 -20.92 -22.43
N VAL A 3 12.85 -21.93 -21.72
CA VAL A 3 12.65 -22.06 -20.26
C VAL A 3 13.24 -20.87 -19.49
N LEU A 4 14.45 -20.44 -19.86
CA LEU A 4 15.09 -19.27 -19.24
C LEU A 4 14.28 -17.99 -19.48
N VAL A 5 13.84 -17.78 -20.73
CA VAL A 5 13.02 -16.62 -21.11
C VAL A 5 11.69 -16.62 -20.35
N GLY A 6 11.04 -17.78 -20.22
CA GLY A 6 9.81 -17.93 -19.44
C GLY A 6 10.01 -17.61 -17.96
N LEU A 7 11.13 -18.04 -17.37
CA LEU A 7 11.46 -17.75 -15.97
C LEU A 7 11.67 -16.25 -15.72
N ILE A 8 12.43 -15.59 -16.60
CA ILE A 8 12.66 -14.14 -16.51
C ILE A 8 11.34 -13.38 -16.68
N ALA A 9 10.53 -13.75 -17.66
CA ALA A 9 9.22 -13.14 -17.88
C ALA A 9 8.30 -13.31 -16.66
N ALA A 10 8.24 -14.51 -16.07
CA ALA A 10 7.47 -14.75 -14.85
C ALA A 10 7.95 -13.86 -13.69
N PHE A 11 9.26 -13.71 -13.50
CA PHE A 11 9.83 -12.87 -12.45
C PHE A 11 9.48 -11.39 -12.64
N ILE A 12 9.54 -10.88 -13.87
CA ILE A 12 9.15 -9.51 -14.21
C ILE A 12 7.67 -9.30 -13.95
N LEU A 13 6.81 -10.23 -14.37
CA LEU A 13 5.36 -10.13 -14.14
C LEU A 13 5.05 -10.09 -12.64
N VAL A 14 5.64 -10.98 -11.84
CA VAL A 14 5.50 -10.94 -10.38
C VAL A 14 5.99 -9.60 -9.83
N ALA A 15 7.17 -9.11 -10.22
CA ALA A 15 7.68 -7.84 -9.72
C ALA A 15 6.80 -6.62 -10.07
N VAL A 16 6.15 -6.63 -11.23
CA VAL A 16 5.29 -5.54 -11.71
C VAL A 16 3.88 -5.61 -11.14
N PHE A 17 3.34 -6.82 -10.93
CA PHE A 17 1.98 -7.04 -10.46
C PHE A 17 1.89 -7.23 -8.94
N SER A 18 2.95 -7.67 -8.28
CA SER A 18 3.00 -7.74 -6.81
C SER A 18 3.01 -6.33 -6.22
N ASN A 19 1.95 -6.01 -5.50
CA ASN A 19 1.87 -4.86 -4.59
C ASN A 19 1.81 -3.45 -5.24
N ARG A 20 1.18 -3.30 -6.41
CA ARG A 20 0.89 -1.95 -6.96
C ARG A 20 0.09 -1.06 -6.02
N ARG A 21 -0.84 -1.65 -5.25
CA ARG A 21 -1.80 -0.88 -4.46
C ARG A 21 -1.17 -0.20 -3.25
N THR A 22 -0.21 -0.84 -2.59
CA THR A 22 0.43 -0.32 -1.36
C THR A 22 1.75 0.40 -1.62
N ARG A 23 2.45 0.11 -2.73
CA ARG A 23 3.78 0.70 -3.04
C ARG A 23 3.83 2.23 -3.02
N LEU A 24 2.75 2.89 -3.41
CA LEU A 24 2.68 4.36 -3.47
C LEU A 24 2.00 4.97 -2.25
N CYS A 25 1.40 4.15 -1.39
CA CYS A 25 0.66 4.65 -0.25
C CYS A 25 1.64 5.20 0.79
N ARG A 26 1.42 6.47 1.15
CA ARG A 26 2.22 7.22 2.11
C ARG A 26 1.29 7.70 3.21
N TRP A 27 1.25 6.94 4.30
CA TRP A 27 0.40 7.24 5.43
C TRP A 27 0.97 8.39 6.27
N ARG A 28 0.12 9.37 6.56
CA ARG A 28 0.36 10.47 7.50
C ARG A 28 -0.54 10.26 8.70
N GLU A 29 0.07 10.26 9.88
CA GLU A 29 -0.65 10.26 11.15
C GLU A 29 -1.23 11.66 11.43
N GLN A 30 -2.53 11.74 11.65
CA GLN A 30 -3.22 12.87 12.28
C GLN A 30 -3.62 12.45 13.69
N ARG A 31 -2.91 12.98 14.68
CA ARG A 31 -3.12 12.63 16.09
C ARG A 31 -4.39 13.29 16.60
N GLY A 32 -5.33 12.46 17.06
CA GLY A 32 -6.53 12.87 17.76
C GLY A 32 -6.47 12.63 19.27
N GLN A 33 -7.49 13.09 19.97
CA GLN A 33 -7.60 13.00 21.43
C GLN A 33 -7.76 11.53 21.90
N SER A 34 -8.62 10.75 21.23
CA SER A 34 -8.93 9.34 21.57
C SER A 34 -8.33 8.29 20.61
N GLY A 35 -7.70 8.70 19.51
CA GLY A 35 -7.14 7.81 18.49
C GLY A 35 -6.25 8.56 17.51
N SER A 36 -5.68 7.87 16.51
CA SER A 36 -5.00 8.52 15.38
C SER A 36 -5.76 8.22 14.10
N GLN A 37 -6.04 9.26 13.32
CA GLN A 37 -6.55 9.10 11.98
C GLN A 37 -5.36 9.03 11.02
N TRP A 38 -5.36 8.04 10.14
CA TRP A 38 -4.34 7.85 9.13
C TRP A 38 -4.88 8.30 7.79
N MET A 39 -4.16 9.22 7.13
CA MET A 39 -4.51 9.70 5.80
C MET A 39 -3.38 9.42 4.82
N CYS A 40 -3.69 8.81 3.69
CA CYS A 40 -2.72 8.60 2.63
C CYS A 40 -2.54 9.88 1.80
N ILE A 41 -1.34 10.45 1.74
CA ILE A 41 -1.07 11.67 0.96
C ILE A 41 -1.10 11.44 -0.56
N HIS A 42 -0.99 10.19 -1.01
CA HIS A 42 -0.95 9.86 -2.44
C HIS A 42 -2.35 9.63 -3.02
N CYS A 43 -3.26 8.97 -2.29
CA CYS A 43 -4.60 8.63 -2.78
C CYS A 43 -5.74 9.27 -1.99
N GLY A 44 -5.47 9.90 -0.84
CA GLY A 44 -6.49 10.54 -0.01
C GLY A 44 -7.29 9.60 0.90
N ALA A 45 -7.03 8.28 0.85
CA ALA A 45 -7.69 7.30 1.73
C ALA A 45 -7.53 7.68 3.21
N ARG A 46 -8.59 7.51 4.00
CA ARG A 46 -8.60 7.78 5.45
C ARG A 46 -9.05 6.54 6.21
N VAL A 47 -8.37 6.25 7.31
CA VAL A 47 -8.72 5.14 8.21
C VAL A 47 -8.39 5.52 9.64
N ASP A 48 -9.27 5.18 10.57
CA ASP A 48 -9.01 5.38 11.99
C ASP A 48 -8.22 4.18 12.53
N GLY A 49 -7.21 4.44 13.36
CA GLY A 49 -6.33 3.40 13.87
C GLY A 49 -5.61 3.77 15.15
N GLN A 50 -4.70 2.89 15.57
CA GLN A 50 -3.86 3.14 16.73
C GLN A 50 -2.81 4.21 16.44
N LYS A 51 -2.39 4.91 17.50
CA LYS A 51 -1.30 5.88 17.42
C LYS A 51 0.00 5.17 17.06
N ALA A 52 0.81 5.79 16.21
CA ALA A 52 2.08 5.26 15.71
C ALA A 52 2.05 3.91 14.95
N THR A 53 0.87 3.34 14.68
CA THR A 53 0.71 2.12 13.87
C THR A 53 0.12 2.45 12.49
N PRO A 54 0.94 2.68 11.46
CA PRO A 54 0.44 2.94 10.11
C PRO A 54 -0.26 1.69 9.54
N PRO A 55 -1.26 1.84 8.67
CA PRO A 55 -1.94 0.71 8.05
C PRO A 55 -1.07 -0.05 7.03
N ASP A 56 -1.11 -1.38 7.08
CA ASP A 56 -0.34 -2.26 6.18
C ASP A 56 -0.99 -2.43 4.79
N ALA A 57 -2.26 -2.06 4.66
CA ALA A 57 -3.03 -2.10 3.43
C ALA A 57 -3.33 -0.68 2.93
N CYS A 58 -3.67 -0.55 1.64
CA CYS A 58 -4.09 0.73 1.08
C CYS A 58 -5.61 0.77 0.88
N PHE A 59 -6.27 1.66 1.61
CA PHE A 59 -7.73 1.79 1.68
C PHE A 59 -8.31 2.72 0.60
N ARG A 60 -7.69 2.77 -0.59
CA ARG A 60 -8.11 3.69 -1.68
C ARG A 60 -9.55 3.44 -2.13
N ASN A 61 -10.02 2.21 -2.04
CA ASN A 61 -11.33 1.79 -2.56
C ASN A 61 -12.35 1.53 -1.44
N ASP A 62 -12.01 1.79 -0.18
CA ASP A 62 -12.89 1.52 0.97
C ASP A 62 -13.72 2.76 1.35
N GLY A 63 -13.95 3.65 0.39
CA GLY A 63 -14.68 4.92 0.54
C GLY A 63 -16.10 4.87 -0.01
#